data_AF-A0A2K3K757-F1
#
_entry.id   AF-A0A2K3K757-F1
#
_cell.length_a   1.000
_cell.length_b   1.000
_cell.length_c   1.000
_cell.angle_alpha   90.00
_cell.angle_beta   90.00
_cell.angle_gamma   90.00
#
_symmetry.space_group_name_H-M   'P 1'
#
loop_
_entity.id
_entity.type
_entity.pdbx_description
1 polymer ?
#
loop_
_entity_poly.entity_id
_entity_poly.type
_entity_poly.pdbx_seq_one_letter_code
_entity_poly.pdbx_strand_id
1 'polypeptide(L)'
;YYYKSPPPPSPSPPPPYYYKSPPPPSPIPHTPYYYKSPPPPKVLPPPYYYNSPPPPVAYPHPHPYHHSLIVKVVGKVYSFRCYDWEYPEKSHNKKHLKGAVVEVTCKAGSKIIKAYGKTKINGKYSITVEDFDYVKYGATVCKAALYAPPKGSPFNIPTKLNEGTKLYLKS
;
A
#
# COMPACT_ATOMS: atom_id res chain seq x y z
N TYR A 1 33.21 14.44 74.75
CA TYR A 1 31.79 14.09 74.91
C TYR A 1 31.19 13.89 73.52
N TYR A 2 30.78 12.66 73.18
CA TYR A 2 30.12 12.36 71.91
C TYR A 2 28.61 12.50 72.12
N TYR A 3 27.98 13.50 71.51
CA TYR A 3 26.53 13.67 71.56
C TYR A 3 25.90 12.86 70.42
N LYS A 4 25.18 11.79 70.77
CA LYS A 4 24.44 10.94 69.84
C LYS A 4 22.97 11.35 69.90
N SER A 5 22.47 12.00 68.84
CA SER A 5 21.05 12.36 68.76
C SER A 5 20.18 11.11 68.79
N PRO A 6 19.07 11.12 69.54
CA PRO A 6 18.13 10.01 69.54
C PRO A 6 17.51 9.85 68.16
N PRO A 7 17.16 8.62 67.75
CA PRO A 7 16.48 8.39 66.48
C PRO A 7 15.11 9.09 66.45
N PRO A 8 14.68 9.60 65.28
CA PRO A 8 13.40 10.27 65.15
C PRO A 8 12.24 9.31 65.45
N PRO A 9 11.12 9.82 65.99
CA PRO A 9 9.95 9.00 66.29
C PRO A 9 9.39 8.38 65.01
N SER A 10 8.91 7.14 65.13
CA SER A 10 8.31 6.40 64.02
C SER A 10 7.00 7.06 63.59
N PRO A 11 6.73 7.23 62.27
CA PRO A 11 5.48 7.82 61.80
C PRO A 11 4.28 6.94 62.16
N SER A 12 3.17 7.59 62.53
CA SER A 12 1.92 6.90 62.86
C SER A 12 1.31 6.20 61.65
N PRO A 13 0.67 5.03 61.83
CA PRO A 13 0.02 4.33 60.73
C PRO A 13 -1.17 5.15 60.17
N PRO A 14 -1.44 5.03 58.85
CA PRO A 14 -2.58 5.71 58.25
C PRO A 14 -3.91 5.17 58.81
N PRO A 15 -4.96 6.00 58.85
CA PRO A 15 -6.27 5.56 59.32
C PRO A 15 -6.85 4.48 58.39
N PRO A 16 -7.66 3.54 58.91
CA PRO A 16 -8.27 2.49 58.11
C PRO A 16 -9.25 3.09 57.11
N TYR A 17 -9.04 2.79 55.83
CA TYR A 17 -9.93 3.19 54.76
C TYR A 17 -11.16 2.27 54.73
N TYR A 18 -12.31 2.78 55.18
CA TYR A 18 -13.59 2.08 55.07
C TYR A 18 -14.28 2.43 53.75
N TYR A 19 -14.22 1.49 52.80
CA TYR A 19 -15.02 1.58 51.60
C TYR A 19 -16.47 1.18 51.89
N LYS A 20 -17.42 2.11 51.65
CA LYS A 20 -18.87 1.85 51.74
C LYS A 20 -19.42 1.66 50.34
N SER A 21 -19.88 0.45 50.04
CA SER A 21 -20.56 0.15 48.77
C SER A 21 -21.84 0.99 48.64
N PRO A 22 -22.12 1.53 47.45
CA PRO A 22 -23.38 2.22 47.21
C PRO A 22 -24.56 1.25 47.31
N PRO A 23 -25.75 1.72 47.71
CA PRO A 23 -26.94 0.89 47.79
C PRO A 23 -27.36 0.38 46.39
N PRO A 24 -27.95 -0.82 46.31
CA PRO A 24 -28.41 -1.38 45.04
C PRO A 24 -29.55 -0.54 44.44
N PRO A 25 -29.66 -0.49 43.10
CA PRO A 25 -30.71 0.23 42.42
C PRO A 25 -32.10 -0.35 42.73
N SER A 26 -33.09 0.53 42.85
CA SER A 26 -34.48 0.14 43.12
C SER A 26 -35.11 -0.62 41.93
N PRO A 27 -35.97 -1.62 42.19
CA PRO A 27 -36.66 -2.36 41.14
C PRO A 27 -37.69 -1.46 40.43
N ILE A 28 -37.74 -1.58 39.11
CA ILE A 28 -38.67 -0.86 38.23
C ILE A 28 -40.06 -1.53 38.33
N PRO A 29 -41.16 -0.78 38.50
CA PRO A 29 -42.49 -1.36 38.50
C PRO A 29 -42.86 -1.90 37.11
N HIS A 30 -43.27 -3.17 37.05
CA HIS A 30 -43.73 -3.81 35.82
C HIS A 30 -45.13 -3.30 35.43
N THR A 31 -45.32 -2.96 34.16
CA THR A 31 -46.64 -2.63 33.61
C THR A 31 -47.45 -3.91 33.38
N PRO A 32 -48.79 -3.89 33.57
CA PRO A 32 -49.62 -5.06 33.30
C PRO A 32 -49.67 -5.35 31.80
N TYR A 33 -49.28 -6.57 31.42
CA TYR A 33 -49.27 -7.03 30.03
C TYR A 33 -50.69 -7.31 29.56
N TYR A 34 -51.25 -6.46 28.68
CA TYR A 34 -52.54 -6.71 28.05
C TYR A 34 -52.35 -7.62 26.84
N TYR A 35 -52.70 -8.91 26.98
CA TYR A 35 -52.66 -9.86 25.87
C TYR A 35 -53.92 -9.71 25.02
N LYS A 36 -53.75 -9.38 23.74
CA LYS A 36 -54.82 -9.30 22.74
C LYS A 36 -54.61 -10.44 21.74
N SER A 37 -55.54 -11.40 21.69
CA SER A 37 -55.41 -12.56 20.81
C SER A 37 -55.35 -12.15 19.34
N PRO A 38 -54.40 -12.68 18.56
CA PRO A 38 -54.35 -12.46 17.12
C PRO A 38 -55.50 -13.23 16.42
N PRO A 39 -55.96 -12.75 15.24
CA PRO A 39 -56.98 -13.46 14.45
C PRO A 39 -56.45 -14.82 13.93
N PRO A 40 -57.34 -15.78 13.65
CA PRO A 40 -56.96 -17.12 13.23
C PRO A 40 -56.21 -17.11 11.87
N PRO A 41 -55.28 -18.07 11.64
CA PRO A 41 -54.49 -18.12 10.42
C PRO A 41 -55.34 -18.48 9.19
N LYS A 42 -55.10 -17.79 8.07
CA LYS A 42 -55.62 -18.20 6.76
C LYS A 42 -54.82 -19.41 6.26
N VAL A 43 -55.49 -20.52 5.99
CA VAL A 43 -54.87 -21.70 5.36
C VAL A 43 -54.67 -21.39 3.88
N LEU A 44 -53.43 -21.15 3.48
CA LEU A 44 -53.03 -21.09 2.07
C LEU A 44 -52.69 -22.52 1.59
N PRO A 45 -53.04 -22.90 0.36
CA PRO A 45 -52.70 -24.21 -0.19
C PRO A 45 -51.17 -24.39 -0.26
N PRO A 46 -50.66 -25.64 -0.18
CA PRO A 46 -49.23 -25.90 -0.17
C PRO A 46 -48.57 -25.41 -1.47
N PRO A 47 -47.37 -24.81 -1.41
CA PRO A 47 -46.69 -24.31 -2.60
C PRO A 47 -46.30 -25.48 -3.50
N TYR A 48 -46.71 -25.42 -4.77
CA TYR A 48 -46.23 -26.33 -5.81
C TYR A 48 -44.75 -26.02 -6.10
N TYR A 49 -43.85 -26.88 -5.64
CA TYR A 49 -42.41 -26.75 -5.90
C TYR A 49 -42.08 -27.36 -7.26
N TYR A 50 -42.03 -26.52 -8.30
CA TYR A 50 -41.50 -26.89 -9.60
C TYR A 50 -39.98 -26.67 -9.61
N ASN A 51 -39.22 -27.73 -9.32
CA ASN A 51 -37.75 -27.72 -9.39
C ASN A 51 -37.28 -27.97 -10.83
N SER A 52 -37.49 -27.00 -11.72
CA SER A 52 -36.67 -26.92 -12.93
C SER A 52 -35.44 -26.06 -12.62
N PRO A 53 -34.22 -26.51 -12.95
CA PRO A 53 -33.07 -25.62 -12.86
C PRO A 53 -33.39 -24.39 -13.71
N PRO A 54 -33.08 -23.17 -13.22
CA PRO A 54 -33.31 -21.97 -13.98
C PRO A 54 -32.64 -22.13 -15.35
N PRO A 55 -33.28 -21.69 -16.45
CA PRO A 55 -32.61 -21.64 -17.74
C PRO A 55 -31.28 -20.91 -17.54
N PRO A 56 -30.18 -21.33 -18.19
CA PRO A 56 -28.89 -20.70 -18.01
C PRO A 56 -29.08 -19.22 -18.23
N VAL A 57 -28.96 -18.46 -17.14
CA VAL A 57 -29.07 -17.00 -17.20
C VAL A 57 -27.92 -16.61 -18.10
N ALA A 58 -28.23 -16.16 -19.32
CA ALA A 58 -27.29 -15.40 -20.10
C ALA A 58 -27.08 -14.13 -19.28
N TYR A 59 -26.14 -14.19 -18.32
CA TYR A 59 -25.57 -13.00 -17.76
C TYR A 59 -25.19 -12.18 -18.98
N PRO A 60 -25.73 -10.97 -19.18
CA PRO A 60 -25.03 -10.02 -20.01
C PRO A 60 -23.69 -9.90 -19.33
N HIS A 61 -22.68 -10.62 -19.82
CA HIS A 61 -21.30 -10.41 -19.42
C HIS A 61 -21.15 -8.90 -19.51
N PRO A 62 -20.95 -8.18 -18.39
CA PRO A 62 -20.50 -6.81 -18.50
C PRO A 62 -19.27 -6.92 -19.39
N HIS A 63 -19.31 -6.23 -20.53
CA HIS A 63 -18.22 -6.18 -21.50
C HIS A 63 -16.89 -6.32 -20.77
N PRO A 64 -15.98 -7.21 -21.24
CA PRO A 64 -14.77 -7.55 -20.51
C PRO A 64 -14.20 -6.25 -19.97
N TYR A 65 -14.23 -6.09 -18.65
CA TYR A 65 -13.65 -4.93 -18.02
C TYR A 65 -12.21 -4.95 -18.50
N HIS A 66 -11.89 -4.09 -19.47
CA HIS A 66 -10.53 -3.88 -19.90
C HIS A 66 -9.88 -3.16 -18.72
N HIS A 67 -9.52 -3.93 -17.71
CA HIS A 67 -8.61 -3.48 -16.67
C HIS A 67 -7.37 -3.06 -17.43
N SER A 68 -7.19 -1.76 -17.58
CA SER A 68 -6.04 -1.21 -18.29
C SER A 68 -4.82 -1.75 -17.57
N LEU A 69 -4.03 -2.58 -18.23
CA LEU A 69 -2.82 -3.13 -17.63
C LEU A 69 -1.88 -1.96 -17.33
N ILE A 70 -1.73 -1.64 -16.05
CA ILE A 70 -0.87 -0.54 -15.63
C ILE A 70 0.58 -1.02 -15.72
N VAL A 71 1.28 -0.59 -16.76
CA VAL A 71 2.70 -0.88 -16.91
C VAL A 71 3.53 0.06 -16.04
N LYS A 72 4.28 -0.53 -15.10
CA LYS A 72 5.21 0.19 -14.24
C LYS A 72 6.64 -0.24 -14.54
N VAL A 73 7.48 0.70 -14.95
CA VAL A 73 8.91 0.48 -15.08
C VAL A 73 9.59 0.79 -13.75
N VAL A 74 10.29 -0.21 -13.21
CA VAL A 74 10.90 -0.15 -11.88
C VAL A 74 12.39 -0.42 -11.99
N GLY A 75 13.20 0.38 -11.31
CA GLY A 75 14.65 0.20 -11.28
C GLY A 75 15.31 0.96 -10.14
N LYS A 76 16.64 0.99 -10.14
CA LYS A 76 17.46 1.74 -9.19
C LYS A 76 18.51 2.56 -9.92
N VAL A 77 18.76 3.78 -9.44
CA VAL A 77 19.85 4.64 -9.88
C VAL A 77 20.90 4.73 -8.79
N TYR A 78 22.15 4.67 -9.20
CA TYR A 78 23.30 4.78 -8.32
C TYR A 78 24.21 5.93 -8.76
N SER A 79 24.91 6.49 -7.79
CA SER A 79 26.02 7.41 -7.98
C SER A 79 27.32 6.70 -7.65
N PHE A 80 28.36 6.95 -8.44
CA PHE A 80 29.72 6.48 -8.19
C PHE A 80 30.62 7.70 -7.98
N ARG A 81 31.44 7.67 -6.93
CA ARG A 81 32.43 8.75 -6.70
C ARG A 81 33.65 8.59 -7.62
N CYS A 82 34.06 7.35 -7.83
CA CYS A 82 35.12 6.97 -8.75
C CYS A 82 34.53 5.91 -9.70
N TYR A 83 34.23 6.31 -10.94
CA TYR A 83 33.68 5.42 -11.96
C TYR A 83 34.80 4.98 -12.90
N ASP A 84 34.96 3.66 -13.04
CA ASP A 84 35.86 3.06 -14.01
C ASP A 84 35.09 2.81 -15.32
N TRP A 85 35.50 3.48 -16.39
CA TRP A 85 34.84 3.38 -17.69
C TRP A 85 35.16 2.07 -18.41
N GLU A 86 36.32 1.47 -18.15
CA GLU A 86 36.76 0.22 -18.77
C GLU A 86 36.17 -0.98 -18.03
N TYR A 87 36.06 -0.90 -16.71
CA TYR A 87 35.49 -1.95 -15.86
C TYR A 87 34.43 -1.40 -14.89
N PRO A 88 33.19 -1.13 -15.34
CA PRO A 88 32.13 -0.56 -14.51
C PRO A 88 31.87 -1.33 -13.21
N GLU A 89 32.00 -2.66 -13.24
CA GLU A 89 31.85 -3.55 -12.08
C GLU A 89 32.88 -3.29 -10.97
N LYS A 90 34.07 -2.79 -11.31
CA LYS A 90 35.14 -2.45 -10.36
C LYS A 90 34.96 -1.05 -9.74
N SER A 91 33.95 -0.29 -10.18
CA SER A 91 33.70 1.06 -9.68
C SER A 91 33.42 1.06 -8.17
N HIS A 92 34.09 1.95 -7.44
CA HIS A 92 34.01 2.04 -5.99
C HIS A 92 33.03 3.12 -5.52
N ASN A 93 32.66 3.05 -4.23
CA ASN A 93 31.79 4.02 -3.56
C ASN A 93 30.39 4.16 -4.21
N LYS A 94 29.83 3.04 -4.68
CA LYS A 94 28.45 2.96 -5.19
C LYS A 94 27.45 3.34 -4.10
N LYS A 95 26.68 4.40 -4.33
CA LYS A 95 25.61 4.86 -3.42
C LYS A 95 24.30 5.03 -4.18
N HIS A 96 23.18 4.88 -3.50
CA HIS A 96 21.87 5.15 -4.10
C HIS A 96 21.71 6.65 -4.37
N LEU A 97 21.23 7.03 -5.55
CA LEU A 97 21.06 8.44 -5.93
C LEU A 97 19.59 8.85 -5.80
N LYS A 98 19.28 9.74 -4.85
CA LYS A 98 17.95 10.33 -4.64
C LYS A 98 17.72 11.52 -5.57
N GLY A 99 16.51 11.63 -6.10
CA GLY A 99 16.05 12.81 -6.84
C GLY A 99 16.57 12.91 -8.28
N ALA A 100 17.22 11.88 -8.81
CA ALA A 100 17.57 11.80 -10.22
C ALA A 100 16.30 11.60 -11.05
N VAL A 101 16.22 12.26 -12.20
CA VAL A 101 15.12 12.13 -13.15
C VAL A 101 15.49 11.05 -14.16
N VAL A 102 14.61 10.06 -14.30
CA VAL A 102 14.71 8.97 -15.29
C VAL A 102 13.63 9.20 -16.34
N GLU A 103 14.00 9.13 -17.61
CA GLU A 103 13.10 9.10 -18.75
C GLU A 103 12.90 7.63 -19.17
N VAL A 104 11.65 7.23 -19.34
CA VAL A 104 11.25 5.96 -19.92
C VAL A 104 10.63 6.25 -21.27
N THR A 105 11.18 5.65 -22.32
CA THR A 105 10.69 5.77 -23.69
C THR A 105 10.22 4.41 -24.18
N CYS A 106 8.93 4.29 -24.48
CA CYS A 106 8.31 3.09 -25.03
C CYS A 106 7.88 3.34 -26.47
N LYS A 107 8.24 2.46 -27.41
CA LYS A 107 7.64 2.50 -28.76
C LYS A 107 6.36 1.66 -28.76
N ALA A 108 5.32 2.14 -29.41
CA ALA A 108 4.02 1.46 -29.53
C ALA A 108 3.58 1.58 -31.00
N GLY A 109 4.08 0.67 -31.84
CA GLY A 109 3.99 0.81 -33.30
C GLY A 109 4.77 2.04 -33.77
N SER A 110 4.07 3.01 -34.37
CA SER A 110 4.65 4.30 -34.81
C SER A 110 4.68 5.36 -33.71
N LYS A 111 3.96 5.18 -32.60
CA LYS A 111 3.92 6.14 -31.49
C LYS A 111 5.11 5.93 -30.55
N ILE A 112 5.64 7.02 -30.02
CA ILE A 112 6.66 7.01 -28.97
C ILE A 112 6.05 7.63 -27.72
N ILE A 113 5.92 6.83 -26.66
CA ILE A 113 5.40 7.25 -25.36
C ILE A 113 6.60 7.55 -24.46
N LYS A 114 6.60 8.72 -23.84
CA LYS A 114 7.63 9.15 -22.90
C LYS A 114 7.01 9.37 -21.52
N ALA A 115 7.63 8.80 -20.51
CA ALA A 115 7.25 8.97 -19.11
C ALA A 115 8.47 9.35 -18.29
N TYR A 116 8.28 10.17 -17.26
CA TYR A 116 9.37 10.64 -16.41
C TYR A 116 9.08 10.31 -14.96
N GLY A 117 10.13 10.07 -14.19
CA GLY A 117 10.01 9.95 -12.74
C GLY A 117 11.28 10.27 -12.00
N LYS A 118 11.11 10.59 -10.72
CA LYS A 118 12.22 10.89 -9.81
C LYS A 118 12.52 9.68 -8.93
N THR A 119 13.79 9.46 -8.65
CA THR A 119 14.24 8.41 -7.74
C THR A 119 13.97 8.78 -6.27
N LYS A 120 13.56 7.78 -5.48
CA LYS A 120 13.37 7.88 -4.03
C LYS A 120 14.71 7.91 -3.30
N ILE A 121 14.68 8.06 -1.96
CA ILE A 121 15.89 8.11 -1.12
C ILE A 121 16.80 6.88 -1.27
N ASN A 122 16.23 5.71 -1.53
CA ASN A 122 16.95 4.47 -1.79
C ASN A 122 17.31 4.28 -3.27
N GLY A 123 17.30 5.35 -4.07
CA GLY A 123 17.62 5.31 -5.50
C GLY A 123 16.58 4.58 -6.36
N LYS A 124 15.52 4.01 -5.78
CA LYS A 124 14.48 3.29 -6.51
C LYS A 124 13.57 4.27 -7.24
N TYR A 125 13.23 3.97 -8.48
CA TYR A 125 12.16 4.63 -9.22
C TYR A 125 11.07 3.63 -9.61
N SER A 126 9.86 4.14 -9.79
CA SER A 126 8.71 3.40 -10.33
C SER A 126 7.93 4.40 -11.17
N ILE A 127 7.93 4.21 -12.49
CA ILE A 127 7.33 5.11 -13.47
C ILE A 127 6.19 4.37 -14.13
N THR A 128 4.99 4.92 -14.03
CA THR A 128 3.83 4.42 -14.77
C THR A 128 3.92 4.92 -16.21
N VAL A 129 3.75 4.03 -17.18
CA VAL A 129 3.64 4.41 -18.60
C VAL A 129 2.16 4.42 -18.95
N GLU A 130 1.57 5.60 -18.91
CA GLU A 130 0.16 5.81 -19.28
C GLU A 130 -0.06 5.50 -20.76
N ASP A 131 -1.25 5.03 -21.11
CA ASP A 131 -1.69 4.69 -22.47
C ASP A 131 -0.86 3.63 -23.21
N PHE A 132 0.01 2.91 -22.51
CA PHE A 132 0.75 1.79 -23.10
C PHE A 132 -0.08 0.51 -23.07
N ASP A 133 -0.54 0.09 -24.24
CA ASP A 133 -1.27 -1.17 -24.41
C ASP A 133 -0.33 -2.38 -24.36
N TYR A 134 -0.15 -2.91 -23.15
CA TYR A 134 0.69 -4.07 -22.92
C TYR A 134 0.22 -5.33 -23.66
N VAL A 135 -1.10 -5.52 -23.80
CA VAL A 135 -1.67 -6.71 -24.46
C VAL A 135 -1.26 -6.73 -25.93
N LYS A 136 -1.23 -5.55 -26.56
CA LYS A 136 -0.88 -5.40 -27.96
C LYS A 136 0.62 -5.41 -28.24
N TYR A 137 1.42 -4.76 -27.39
CA TYR A 137 2.85 -4.51 -27.68
C TYR A 137 3.83 -5.34 -26.84
N GLY A 138 3.38 -5.99 -25.78
CA GLY A 138 4.19 -6.84 -24.90
C GLY A 138 5.25 -6.08 -24.09
N ALA A 139 6.19 -6.84 -23.50
CA ALA A 139 7.20 -6.33 -22.58
C ALA A 139 8.39 -5.60 -23.23
N THR A 140 8.67 -5.86 -24.50
CA THR A 140 9.99 -5.59 -25.09
C THR A 140 10.01 -4.33 -25.94
N VAL A 141 9.54 -3.20 -25.39
CA VAL A 141 9.50 -1.94 -26.18
C VAL A 141 9.91 -0.68 -25.44
N CYS A 142 10.17 -0.78 -24.15
CA CYS A 142 10.56 0.35 -23.31
C CYS A 142 12.07 0.37 -23.04
N LYS A 143 12.66 1.57 -23.09
CA LYS A 143 14.03 1.88 -22.66
C LYS A 143 13.98 2.90 -21.53
N ALA A 144 14.89 2.80 -20.58
CA ALA A 144 15.04 3.79 -19.52
C ALA A 144 16.42 4.46 -19.63
N ALA A 145 16.48 5.78 -19.44
CA ALA A 145 17.70 6.57 -19.49
C ALA A 145 17.71 7.64 -18.38
N LEU A 146 18.90 8.05 -17.97
CA LEU A 146 19.06 9.21 -17.08
C LEU A 146 18.76 10.48 -17.86
N TYR A 147 17.81 11.28 -17.36
CA TYR A 147 17.39 12.52 -18.01
C TYR A 147 18.02 13.75 -17.35
N ALA A 148 17.97 13.83 -16.02
CA ALA A 148 18.55 14.96 -15.30
C ALA A 148 19.07 14.55 -13.91
N PRO A 149 20.22 15.10 -13.47
CA PRO A 149 20.71 14.88 -12.11
C PRO A 149 19.87 15.65 -11.09
N PRO A 150 19.96 15.30 -9.79
CA PRO A 150 19.36 16.12 -8.74
C PRO A 150 19.97 17.52 -8.75
N LYS A 151 19.15 18.56 -8.54
CA LYS A 151 19.62 19.95 -8.50
C LYS A 151 20.73 20.12 -7.46
N GLY A 152 21.86 20.72 -7.86
CA GLY A 152 23.02 20.94 -7.00
C GLY A 152 23.83 19.67 -6.67
N SER A 153 23.55 18.54 -7.31
CA SER A 153 24.29 17.31 -7.09
C SER A 153 25.68 17.36 -7.73
N PRO A 154 26.73 16.86 -7.06
CA PRO A 154 28.04 16.68 -7.69
C PRO A 154 28.05 15.53 -8.72
N PHE A 155 26.98 14.73 -8.79
CA PHE A 155 26.85 13.61 -9.73
C PHE A 155 26.08 14.05 -10.98
N ASN A 156 26.77 14.69 -11.92
CA ASN A 156 26.19 15.26 -13.15
C ASN A 156 26.61 14.57 -14.45
N ILE A 157 27.55 13.62 -14.41
CA ILE A 157 27.99 12.86 -15.57
C ILE A 157 27.15 11.56 -15.65
N PRO A 158 26.29 11.38 -16.66
CA PRO A 158 25.55 10.14 -16.84
C PRO A 158 26.49 9.02 -17.30
N THR A 159 26.38 7.85 -16.68
CA THR A 159 27.08 6.65 -17.14
C THR A 159 26.27 5.96 -18.24
N LYS A 160 26.95 5.29 -19.18
CA LYS A 160 26.31 4.44 -20.19
C LYS A 160 25.97 3.03 -19.67
N LEU A 161 26.06 2.84 -18.35
CA LEU A 161 25.84 1.57 -17.70
C LEU A 161 24.37 1.15 -17.85
N ASN A 162 24.13 0.03 -18.53
CA ASN A 162 22.81 -0.48 -18.94
C ASN A 162 22.11 0.31 -20.06
N GLU A 163 22.83 1.18 -20.78
CA GLU A 163 22.27 1.83 -21.95
C GLU A 163 21.93 0.77 -23.02
N GLY A 164 20.66 0.71 -23.43
CA GLY A 164 20.18 -0.28 -24.38
C GLY A 164 19.83 -1.66 -23.80
N THR A 165 20.01 -1.89 -22.49
CA THR A 165 19.51 -3.11 -21.83
C THR A 165 17.98 -3.17 -21.95
N LYS A 166 17.46 -4.33 -22.39
CA LYS A 166 16.02 -4.59 -22.43
C LYS A 166 15.47 -4.62 -21.01
N LEU A 167 14.31 -3.98 -20.80
CA LEU A 167 13.62 -4.06 -19.52
C LEU A 167 12.95 -5.43 -19.39
N TYR A 168 13.17 -6.10 -18.26
CA TYR A 168 12.57 -7.39 -17.97
C TYR A 168 11.20 -7.22 -17.30
N LEU A 169 10.22 -8.00 -17.77
CA LEU A 169 8.91 -8.05 -17.14
C LEU A 169 8.98 -8.85 -15.84
N LYS A 170 8.33 -8.34 -14.81
CA LYS A 170 7.98 -9.12 -13.62
C LYS A 170 6.46 -9.05 -13.46
N SER A 171 5.81 -10.19 -13.67
CA SER A 171 4.40 -10.42 -13.34
C SER A 171 4.22 -10.61 -11.84
#